data_AF-A0A285LGT2-F1
#
_entry.id   AF-A0A285LGT2-F1
#
_cell.length_a   1.000
_cell.length_b   1.000
_cell.length_c   1.000
_cell.angle_alpha   90.00
_cell.angle_beta   90.00
_cell.angle_gamma   90.00
#
_symmetry.space_group_name_H-M   'P 1'
#
loop_
_entity.id
_entity.type
_entity.pdbx_description
1 polymer ?
#
loop_
_entity_poly.entity_id
_entity_poly.type
_entity_poly.pdbx_seq_one_letter_code
_entity_poly.pdbx_strand_id
1 'polypeptide(L)' 'MRMRVVELPMTHLGEATNSPYLLVFDRCQPGEISTSQWQEQDIAGITGARGVLVFDYEVDIE' A
#
# COMPACT_ATOMS: atom_id res chain seq x y z
N MET A 1 -10.49 9.98 3.41
CA MET A 1 -9.76 8.87 2.79
C MET A 1 -9.59 9.08 1.30
N ARG A 2 -8.35 9.16 0.82
CA ARG A 2 -7.99 9.07 -0.60
C ARG A 2 -6.96 7.95 -0.75
N MET A 3 -7.08 7.17 -1.82
CA MET A 3 -6.17 6.07 -2.15
C MET A 3 -5.29 6.49 -3.33
N ARG A 4 -4.00 6.20 -3.25
CA ARG A 4 -3.01 6.38 -4.31
C ARG A 4 -2.15 5.14 -4.49
N VAL A 5 -1.70 4.93 -5.72
CA VAL A 5 -0.74 3.90 -6.08
C VAL A 5 0.59 4.59 -6.36
N VAL A 6 1.66 4.12 -5.74
CA VAL A 6 3.01 4.64 -5.96
C VAL A 6 3.83 3.55 -6.61
N GLU A 7 4.24 3.77 -7.85
CA GLU A 7 5.15 2.87 -8.53
C GLU A 7 6.54 2.92 -7.88
N LEU A 8 7.09 1.75 -7.61
CA LEU A 8 8.44 1.57 -7.11
C LEU A 8 9.35 1.10 -8.24
N PRO A 9 10.66 1.38 -8.17
CA PRO A 9 11.61 0.79 -9.10
C PRO A 9 11.53 -0.74 -9.05
N MET A 10 11.28 -1.37 -10.20
CA MET A 10 11.32 -2.83 -10.32
C MET A 10 12.71 -3.31 -9.95
N THR A 11 12.81 -4.05 -8.85
CA THR A 11 14.06 -4.72 -8.46
C THR A 11 13.96 -6.17 -8.89
N HIS A 12 14.69 -6.54 -9.95
CA HIS A 12 14.83 -7.94 -10.36
C HIS A 12 15.85 -8.62 -9.44
N LEU A 13 15.37 -9.47 -8.52
CA LEU A 13 16.21 -10.34 -7.69
C LEU A 13 16.04 -11.78 -8.19
N GLY A 14 16.83 -12.16 -9.20
CA GLY A 14 16.72 -13.48 -9.85
C GLY A 14 15.41 -13.63 -10.63
N GLU A 15 14.69 -14.73 -10.44
CA GLU A 15 13.39 -14.99 -11.09
C GLU A 15 12.18 -14.38 -10.36
N ALA A 16 12.38 -13.82 -9.16
CA ALA A 16 11.31 -13.22 -8.38
C ALA A 16 11.05 -11.77 -8.85
N THR A 17 9.87 -11.54 -9.41
CA THR A 17 9.36 -10.19 -9.68
C THR A 17 8.41 -9.80 -8.55
N ASN A 18 8.86 -8.98 -7.61
CA ASN A 18 7.93 -8.35 -6.67
C ASN A 18 7.13 -7.28 -7.41
N SER A 19 5.83 -7.19 -7.13
CA SER A 19 5.00 -6.13 -7.71
C SER A 19 5.58 -4.76 -7.35
N PRO A 20 5.78 -3.89 -8.35
CA PRO A 20 6.55 -2.66 -8.16
C PRO A 20 5.64 -1.52 -7.71
N TYR A 21 4.81 -1.70 -6.68
CA TYR A 21 4.00 -0.60 -6.18
C TYR A 21 3.64 -0.69 -4.70
N LEU A 22 3.40 0.48 -4.09
CA LEU A 22 2.81 0.66 -2.77
C LEU A 22 1.41 1.22 -2.89
N LEU A 23 0.55 0.88 -1.94
CA LEU A 23 -0.72 1.56 -1.73
C LEU A 23 -0.56 2.59 -0.62
N VAL A 24 -0.97 3.82 -0.89
CA VAL A 24 -0.97 4.90 0.08
C VAL A 24 -2.39 5.36 0.31
N PHE A 25 -2.84 5.27 1.55
CA PHE A 25 -4.09 5.83 2.02
C PHE A 25 -3.81 7.06 2.87
N ASP A 26 -4.40 8.18 2.49
CA ASP A 26 -4.23 9.44 3.21
C ASP A 26 -5.58 10.03 3.65
N ARG A 27 -5.51 10.95 4.62
CA ARG A 27 -6.71 11.52 5.28
C ARG A 27 -7.61 10.39 5.86
N CYS A 28 -7.00 9.39 6.50
CA CYS A 28 -7.70 8.33 7.24
C CYS A 28 -6.83 7.72 8.35
N GLN A 29 -7.47 7.22 9.40
CA GLN A 29 -6.80 6.51 10.49
C GLN A 29 -6.49 5.05 10.09
N PRO A 30 -5.41 4.43 10.60
CA PRO A 30 -5.05 3.02 10.33
C PRO A 30 -6.23 2.02 10.48
N GLY A 31 -7.08 2.25 11.48
CA GLY A 31 -8.26 1.43 11.74
C GLY A 31 -9.41 1.56 10.74
N GLU A 32 -9.42 2.60 9.90
CA GLU A 32 -10.48 2.83 8.90
C GLU A 32 -10.29 1.98 7.64
N ILE A 33 -9.05 1.54 7.35
CA ILE A 33 -8.76 0.68 6.21
C ILE A 33 -8.70 -0.80 6.57
N SER A 34 -8.47 -1.13 7.85
CA SER A 34 -8.58 -2.49 8.36
C SER A 34 -10.05 -2.83 8.58
N THR A 35 -10.62 -3.70 7.76
CA THR A 35 -11.92 -4.28 8.09
C THR A 35 -11.73 -5.38 9.14
N SER A 36 -12.79 -5.76 9.86
CA SER A 36 -12.74 -6.86 10.84
C SER A 36 -12.26 -8.21 10.26
N GLN A 37 -12.14 -8.32 8.94
CA GLN A 37 -11.69 -9.51 8.23
C GLN A 37 -10.26 -9.37 7.64
N TRP A 38 -9.66 -8.17 7.58
CA TRP A 38 -8.42 -7.90 6.83
C TRP A 38 -7.53 -6.90 7.57
N GLN A 39 -6.33 -7.33 7.95
CA GLN A 39 -5.27 -6.44 8.44
C GLN A 39 -4.56 -5.74 7.27
N GLU A 40 -3.81 -4.67 7.54
CA GLU A 40 -3.05 -3.93 6.51
C GLU A 40 -2.12 -4.82 5.69
N GLN A 41 -1.52 -5.84 6.32
CA GLN A 41 -0.66 -6.82 5.67
C GLN A 41 -1.45 -7.74 4.72
N ASP A 42 -2.72 -8.02 5.03
CA ASP A 42 -3.58 -8.80 4.15
C ASP A 42 -3.91 -8.01 2.89
N ILE A 43 -4.15 -6.70 3.00
CA ILE A 43 -4.42 -5.82 1.85
C ILE A 43 -3.25 -5.85 0.87
N ALA A 44 -2.01 -5.78 1.35
CA ALA A 44 -0.82 -5.92 0.51
C ALA A 44 -0.81 -7.27 -0.22
N GLY A 45 -1.09 -8.38 0.49
CA GLY A 45 -1.14 -9.71 -0.08
C GLY A 45 -2.20 -9.91 -1.17
N ILE A 46 -3.42 -9.42 -0.96
CA ILE A 46 -4.52 -9.58 -1.95
C ILE A 46 -4.35 -8.67 -3.16
N THR A 47 -3.88 -7.44 -2.95
CA THR A 47 -3.64 -6.52 -4.08
C THR A 47 -2.37 -6.90 -4.84
N GLY A 48 -1.46 -7.60 -4.16
CA GLY A 48 -0.11 -7.84 -4.64
C GLY A 48 0.78 -6.61 -4.45
N ALA A 49 0.36 -5.57 -3.73
CA ALA A 49 1.22 -4.45 -3.40
C ALA A 49 2.41 -4.92 -2.53
N ARG A 50 3.55 -4.22 -2.62
CA ARG A 50 4.69 -4.49 -1.75
C ARG A 50 4.42 -4.12 -0.29
N GLY A 51 3.46 -3.23 -0.07
CA GLY A 51 3.06 -2.75 1.25
C GLY A 51 1.95 -1.71 1.15
N VAL A 52 1.39 -1.39 2.32
CA VAL A 52 0.36 -0.37 2.51
C VAL A 52 0.87 0.65 3.51
N LEU A 53 0.71 1.95 3.20
CA LEU A 53 1.00 3.05 4.10
C LEU A 53 -0.28 3.83 4.39
N VAL A 54 -0.48 4.19 5.65
CA VAL A 54 -1.67 4.92 6.11
C VAL A 54 -1.26 6.19 6.83
N PHE A 55 -1.88 7.29 6.45
CA PHE A 55 -1.64 8.61 7.03
C PHE A 55 -2.96 9.28 7.37
N ASP A 56 -3.03 9.86 8.56
CA ASP A 56 -4.17 10.65 9.01
C ASP A 56 -4.18 12.07 8.42
N TYR A 57 -3.07 12.50 7.83
CA TYR A 57 -2.93 13.71 7.03
C TYR A 57 -2.83 13.41 5.53
N GLU A 58 -2.91 14.45 4.70
CA GLU A 58 -2.62 14.36 3.26
C GLU A 58 -1.12 14.31 3.02
N VAL A 59 -0.69 13.32 2.24
CA VAL A 59 0.70 13.19 1.79
C VAL A 59 0.84 13.84 0.41
N ASP A 60 1.97 14.47 0.10
CA ASP A 60 2.27 14.77 -1.30
C ASP A 60 3.28 13.75 -1.82
N ILE A 61 3.00 13.18 -2.99
CA ILE A 61 3.81 12.13 -3.59
C ILE A 61 4.26 12.68 -4.93
N GLU A 62 5.49 13.19 -4.96
CA GLU A 62 6.18 13.67 -6.16
C GLU A 62 6.89 12.54 -6.91
#